data_AF-A0A131Y7I5-F1
#
_entry.id   AF-A0A131Y7I5-F1
#
_cell.length_a   1.000
_cell.length_b   1.000
_cell.length_c   1.000
_cell.angle_alpha   90.00
_cell.angle_beta   90.00
_cell.angle_gamma   90.00
#
_symmetry.space_group_name_H-M   'P 1'
#
loop_
_entity.id
_entity.type
_entity.pdbx_description
1 polymer ?
#
loop_
_entity_poly.entity_id
_entity_poly.type
_entity_poly.pdbx_seq_one_letter_code
_entity_poly.pdbx_strand_id
1 'polypeptide(L)'
;ALRMFMDTFKIEIMPITEDGTPIVRVNGKKVPVTPEEPFRQFVNTGVRDIEVFNIMMYGSRPIYRIISDIFGIRTTYNGKGIFIQVAPIYRGNVCGLCGDYNLNKFHEFIGPDMCLHYNSTSFGNSYVIPSGECTAPEYRSPCTYPIGDTCTLMRTKTMEIGEGRNRQICFSIRPLPKCAESCIETRMMTTDMGFHCLPAKDSTTKDLLAQAAIRPLTMFRRKRQDREMTIQHPESCYRP
;
A
#
# COMPACT_ATOMS: atom_id res chain seq x y z
N ALA A 1 14.37 -15.38 -8.17
CA ALA A 1 15.51 -15.10 -7.26
C ALA A 1 15.05 -14.08 -6.23
N LEU A 2 15.32 -14.32 -4.95
CA LEU A 2 15.16 -13.32 -3.88
C LEU A 2 16.48 -12.61 -3.66
N ARG A 3 16.44 -11.28 -3.56
CA ARG A 3 17.54 -10.45 -3.06
C ARG A 3 16.99 -9.60 -1.91
N MET A 4 17.58 -9.71 -0.74
CA MET A 4 17.20 -8.98 0.45
C MET A 4 18.42 -8.24 1.00
N PHE A 5 18.25 -6.95 1.26
CA PHE A 5 19.27 -6.11 1.89
C PHE A 5 18.82 -5.85 3.33
N MET A 6 19.67 -6.17 4.29
CA MET A 6 19.42 -6.01 5.71
C MET A 6 20.67 -5.43 6.35
N ASP A 7 20.60 -4.15 6.74
CA ASP A 7 21.77 -3.39 7.18
C ASP A 7 22.91 -3.48 6.14
N THR A 8 24.10 -3.96 6.52
CA THR A 8 25.21 -4.16 5.58
C THR A 8 25.18 -5.51 4.84
N PHE A 9 24.19 -6.35 5.10
CA PHE A 9 24.12 -7.71 4.55
C PHE A 9 23.26 -7.78 3.30
N LYS A 10 23.81 -8.41 2.26
CA LYS A 10 23.10 -8.81 1.04
C LYS A 10 22.84 -10.31 1.09
N ILE A 11 21.58 -10.70 1.23
CA ILE A 11 21.11 -12.09 1.23
C ILE A 11 20.49 -12.40 -0.14
N GLU A 12 20.95 -13.45 -0.80
CA GLU A 12 20.44 -13.88 -2.10
C GLU A 12 20.02 -15.34 -2.04
N ILE A 13 18.79 -15.63 -2.49
CA ILE A 13 18.28 -16.99 -2.65
C ILE A 13 17.90 -17.17 -4.12
N MET A 14 18.77 -17.85 -4.86
CA MET A 14 18.57 -18.09 -6.28
C MET A 14 17.53 -19.20 -6.51
N PRO A 15 16.72 -19.12 -7.58
CA PRO A 15 15.67 -20.09 -7.82
C PRO A 15 16.23 -21.49 -8.03
N ILE A 16 15.39 -22.47 -7.70
CA ILE A 16 15.61 -23.91 -7.90
C ILE A 16 15.91 -24.14 -9.39
N THR A 17 17.14 -24.51 -9.73
CA THR A 17 17.44 -25.06 -11.06
C THR A 17 16.79 -26.45 -11.18
N GLU A 18 16.52 -26.92 -12.40
CA GLU A 18 15.86 -28.23 -12.64
C GLU A 18 16.52 -29.39 -11.86
N ASP A 19 17.82 -29.29 -11.55
CA ASP A 19 18.58 -30.32 -10.85
C ASP A 19 19.10 -29.93 -9.43
N GLY A 20 18.73 -28.77 -8.85
CA GLY A 20 19.55 -28.16 -7.79
C GLY A 20 18.89 -27.71 -6.50
N THR A 21 19.53 -28.02 -5.38
CA THR A 21 19.36 -27.35 -4.08
C THR A 21 19.53 -25.83 -4.25
N PRO A 22 18.60 -24.99 -3.79
CA PRO A 22 18.69 -23.54 -3.97
C PRO A 22 19.96 -22.98 -3.33
N ILE A 23 20.66 -22.12 -4.05
CA ILE A 23 21.91 -21.52 -3.59
C ILE A 23 21.58 -20.29 -2.75
N VAL A 24 21.88 -20.38 -1.46
CA VAL A 24 21.85 -19.23 -0.54
C VAL A 24 23.22 -18.57 -0.53
N ARG A 25 23.26 -17.25 -0.72
CA ARG A 25 24.48 -16.44 -0.57
C ARG A 25 24.26 -15.32 0.43
N VAL A 26 25.27 -15.06 1.25
CA VAL A 26 25.36 -13.89 2.11
C VAL A 26 26.62 -13.12 1.72
N ASN A 27 26.47 -11.86 1.32
CA ASN A 27 27.55 -11.02 0.79
C ASN A 27 28.33 -11.71 -0.35
N GLY A 28 27.60 -12.40 -1.24
CA GLY A 28 28.18 -13.13 -2.37
C GLY A 28 28.76 -14.51 -2.04
N LYS A 29 29.02 -14.82 -0.77
CA LYS A 29 29.55 -16.13 -0.32
C LYS A 29 28.42 -17.14 -0.16
N LYS A 30 28.58 -18.33 -0.74
CA LYS A 30 27.64 -19.45 -0.55
C LYS A 30 27.65 -19.89 0.92
N VAL A 31 26.47 -20.04 1.51
CA VAL A 31 26.30 -20.51 2.89
C VAL A 31 25.45 -21.79 2.91
N PRO A 32 25.79 -22.76 3.77
CA PRO A 32 24.98 -23.95 3.93
C PRO A 32 23.69 -23.60 4.68
N VAL A 33 22.56 -24.08 4.19
CA VAL A 33 21.27 -24.06 4.90
C VAL A 33 20.65 -25.43 4.65
N THR A 34 20.36 -26.18 5.70
CA THR A 34 19.66 -27.46 5.62
C THR A 34 18.40 -27.42 6.51
N PRO A 35 17.47 -28.37 6.36
CA PRO A 35 16.34 -28.48 7.28
C PRO A 35 16.76 -28.69 8.74
N GLU A 36 17.90 -29.34 8.97
CA GLU A 36 18.43 -29.66 10.30
C GLU A 36 19.28 -28.52 10.87
N GLU A 37 20.00 -27.79 10.01
CA GLU A 37 20.99 -26.79 10.40
C GLU A 37 20.70 -25.43 9.74
N PRO A 38 20.10 -24.48 10.48
CA PRO A 38 19.83 -23.15 9.97
C PRO A 38 21.11 -22.30 9.96
N PHE A 39 21.25 -21.45 8.94
CA PHE A 39 22.34 -20.47 8.92
C PHE A 39 22.03 -19.32 9.86
N ARG A 40 23.01 -18.88 10.65
CA ARG A 40 22.89 -17.75 11.57
C ARG A 40 24.02 -16.77 11.34
N GLN A 41 23.68 -15.48 11.24
CA GLN A 41 24.64 -14.40 11.11
C GLN A 41 24.74 -13.63 12.42
N PHE A 42 25.97 -13.45 12.90
CA PHE A 42 26.28 -12.67 14.09
C PHE A 42 27.12 -11.44 13.75
N VAL A 43 27.02 -10.40 14.55
CA VAL A 43 27.95 -9.26 14.57
C VAL A 43 28.50 -9.12 15.98
N ASN A 44 29.81 -8.97 16.09
CA ASN A 44 30.48 -8.73 17.36
C ASN A 44 30.41 -7.23 17.70
N THR A 45 29.91 -6.90 18.89
CA THR A 45 29.77 -5.51 19.36
C THR A 45 30.93 -5.03 20.24
N GLY A 46 31.99 -5.83 20.37
CA GLY A 46 33.04 -5.65 21.37
C GLY A 46 32.66 -6.12 22.78
N VAL A 47 31.36 -6.27 23.07
CA VAL A 47 30.85 -6.75 24.37
C VAL A 47 30.25 -8.15 24.25
N ARG A 48 29.47 -8.41 23.19
CA ARG A 48 28.85 -9.70 22.90
C ARG A 48 28.57 -9.86 21.41
N ASP A 49 28.38 -11.11 20.99
CA ASP A 49 27.85 -11.42 19.67
C ASP A 49 26.32 -11.26 19.67
N ILE A 50 25.81 -10.56 18.66
CA ILE A 50 24.37 -10.36 18.45
C ILE A 50 23.98 -11.07 17.16
N GLU A 51 22.99 -11.96 17.24
CA GLU A 51 22.39 -12.58 16.06
C GLU A 51 21.64 -11.50 15.26
N VAL A 52 22.09 -11.23 14.05
CA VAL A 52 21.49 -10.24 13.14
C VAL A 52 20.30 -10.87 12.43
N PHE A 53 20.49 -12.07 11.89
CA PHE A 53 19.42 -12.85 11.27
C PHE A 53 19.77 -14.33 11.22
N ASN A 54 18.73 -15.16 11.04
CA ASN A 54 18.87 -16.56 10.66
C ASN A 54 18.08 -16.88 9.39
N ILE A 55 18.54 -17.91 8.68
CA ILE A 55 17.93 -18.46 7.47
C ILE A 55 17.63 -19.93 7.73
N MET A 56 16.36 -20.30 7.64
CA MET A 56 15.87 -21.66 7.86
C MET A 56 15.23 -22.21 6.59
N MET A 57 15.35 -23.52 6.37
CA MET A 57 14.66 -24.22 5.29
C MET A 57 13.65 -25.20 5.88
N TYR A 58 12.45 -25.26 5.31
CA TYR A 58 11.42 -26.21 5.71
C TYR A 58 10.84 -26.98 4.53
N GLY A 59 10.39 -28.20 4.82
CA GLY A 59 9.56 -29.02 3.95
C GLY A 59 10.30 -29.71 2.80
N SER A 60 9.63 -30.68 2.19
CA SER A 60 10.14 -31.43 1.02
C SER A 60 10.21 -30.58 -0.26
N ARG A 61 9.50 -29.45 -0.28
CA ARG A 61 9.68 -28.37 -1.26
C ARG A 61 10.32 -27.20 -0.50
N PRO A 62 11.51 -26.72 -0.90
CA PRO A 62 12.30 -25.83 -0.07
C PRO A 62 11.60 -24.47 0.10
N ILE A 63 11.08 -24.23 1.30
CA ILE A 63 10.58 -22.93 1.74
C ILE A 63 11.66 -22.32 2.64
N TYR A 64 12.14 -21.13 2.29
CA TYR A 64 13.11 -20.39 3.08
C TYR A 64 12.42 -19.39 3.96
N ARG A 65 12.82 -19.33 5.23
CA ARG A 65 12.43 -18.29 6.16
C ARG A 65 13.66 -17.51 6.60
N ILE A 66 13.61 -16.19 6.47
CA ILE A 66 14.62 -15.27 6.98
C ILE A 66 13.99 -14.54 8.17
N ILE A 67 14.63 -14.61 9.32
CA ILE A 67 14.16 -13.95 10.55
C ILE A 67 15.27 -13.05 11.07
N SER A 68 14.92 -11.79 11.32
CA SER A 68 15.71 -10.88 12.14
C SER A 68 14.82 -10.34 13.24
N ASP A 69 15.01 -10.80 14.46
CA ASP A 69 14.24 -10.30 15.60
C ASP A 69 14.71 -8.90 16.01
N ILE A 70 16.01 -8.58 15.86
CA ILE A 70 16.54 -7.24 16.18
C ILE A 70 15.99 -6.15 15.26
N PHE A 71 15.76 -6.48 13.98
CA PHE A 71 15.11 -5.57 13.05
C PHE A 71 13.60 -5.77 13.00
N GLY A 72 13.04 -6.80 13.64
CA GLY A 72 11.62 -7.11 13.60
C GLY A 72 11.10 -7.46 12.21
N ILE A 73 11.92 -8.13 11.38
CA ILE A 73 11.57 -8.51 10.01
C ILE A 73 11.52 -10.03 9.89
N ARG A 74 10.45 -10.54 9.29
CA ARG A 74 10.29 -11.97 8.96
C ARG A 74 9.85 -12.12 7.52
N THR A 75 10.54 -12.98 6.78
CA THR A 75 10.28 -13.20 5.36
C THR A 75 10.16 -14.69 5.10
N THR A 76 9.18 -15.10 4.29
CA THR A 76 9.03 -16.47 3.80
C THR A 76 9.04 -16.46 2.28
N TYR A 77 9.90 -17.28 1.67
CA TYR A 77 10.07 -17.39 0.22
C TYR A 77 10.02 -18.85 -0.23
N ASN A 78 9.16 -19.16 -1.20
CA ASN A 78 8.95 -20.52 -1.70
C ASN A 78 9.49 -20.74 -3.14
N GLY A 79 10.37 -19.87 -3.61
CA GLY A 79 10.85 -19.88 -5.01
C GLY A 79 9.98 -19.05 -5.96
N LYS A 80 8.67 -18.95 -5.72
CA LYS A 80 7.71 -18.24 -6.59
C LYS A 80 7.19 -16.93 -6.00
N GLY A 81 6.81 -16.96 -4.72
CA GLY A 81 6.22 -15.83 -4.01
C GLY A 81 6.97 -15.56 -2.70
N ILE A 82 6.81 -14.34 -2.21
CA ILE A 82 7.38 -13.86 -0.96
C ILE A 82 6.27 -13.36 -0.04
N PHE A 83 6.39 -13.65 1.24
CA PHE A 83 5.54 -13.09 2.29
C PHE A 83 6.44 -12.37 3.29
N ILE A 84 6.13 -11.10 3.58
CA ILE A 84 6.93 -10.23 4.45
C ILE A 84 6.06 -9.79 5.63
N GLN A 85 6.63 -9.87 6.82
CA GLN A 85 6.07 -9.29 8.05
C GLN A 85 7.11 -8.37 8.67
N VAL A 86 6.66 -7.20 9.08
CA VAL A 86 7.48 -6.20 9.78
C VAL A 86 6.84 -5.88 11.13
N ALA A 87 7.67 -5.54 12.11
CA ALA A 87 7.21 -5.16 13.44
C ALA A 87 6.34 -3.88 13.40
N PRO A 88 5.43 -3.68 14.37
CA PRO A 88 4.56 -2.50 14.43
C PRO A 88 5.28 -1.15 14.43
N ILE A 89 6.57 -1.10 14.82
CA ILE A 89 7.40 0.11 14.80
C ILE A 89 7.56 0.71 13.39
N TYR A 90 7.37 -0.10 12.34
CA TYR A 90 7.44 0.33 10.95
C TYR A 90 6.15 0.95 10.42
N ARG A 91 5.09 1.04 11.23
CA ARG A 91 3.79 1.61 10.81
C ARG A 91 3.98 3.06 10.34
N GLY A 92 3.64 3.33 9.07
CA GLY A 92 3.76 4.65 8.47
C GLY A 92 5.19 5.06 8.11
N ASN A 93 6.18 4.17 8.29
CA ASN A 93 7.60 4.45 8.13
C ASN A 93 8.27 3.58 7.06
N VAL A 94 7.49 2.78 6.32
CA VAL A 94 7.98 1.97 5.20
C VAL A 94 7.50 2.58 3.89
N CYS A 95 8.12 2.18 2.79
CA CYS A 95 7.74 2.54 1.45
C CYS A 95 8.04 1.37 0.52
N GLY A 96 7.43 1.36 -0.67
CA GLY A 96 7.56 0.26 -1.63
C GLY A 96 6.23 -0.23 -2.14
N LEU A 97 6.29 -1.28 -2.95
CA LEU A 97 5.11 -1.92 -3.55
C LEU A 97 4.13 -2.52 -2.52
N CYS A 98 4.56 -2.70 -1.27
CA CYS A 98 3.72 -3.16 -0.16
C CYS A 98 3.05 -2.02 0.63
N GLY A 99 3.16 -0.78 0.15
CA GLY A 99 2.59 0.40 0.81
C GLY A 99 3.43 0.91 1.99
N ASP A 100 2.87 1.83 2.76
CA ASP A 100 3.54 2.50 3.88
C ASP A 100 3.14 1.96 5.27
N TYR A 101 2.30 0.92 5.29
CA TYR A 101 1.80 0.27 6.49
C TYR A 101 1.06 1.22 7.47
N ASN A 102 0.53 2.37 7.01
CA ASN A 102 -0.17 3.34 7.87
C ASN A 102 -1.64 2.97 8.20
N LEU A 103 -2.13 1.81 7.73
CA LEU A 103 -3.50 1.30 7.83
C LEU A 103 -4.55 2.03 6.95
N ASN A 104 -4.13 2.96 6.11
CA ASN A 104 -4.96 3.69 5.15
C ASN A 104 -4.92 3.05 3.74
N LYS A 105 -5.90 2.18 3.51
CA LYS A 105 -6.06 1.42 2.26
C LYS A 105 -6.34 2.26 0.99
N PHE A 106 -6.55 3.57 1.11
CA PHE A 106 -6.95 4.43 -0.01
C PHE A 106 -5.77 5.13 -0.67
N HIS A 107 -4.62 5.19 0.00
CA HIS A 107 -3.41 5.84 -0.49
C HIS A 107 -2.25 4.85 -0.62
N GLU A 108 -2.55 3.57 -0.89
CA GLU A 108 -1.53 2.53 -1.02
C GLU A 108 -0.66 2.69 -2.28
N PHE A 109 -1.14 3.46 -3.26
CA PHE A 109 -0.41 3.73 -4.50
C PHE A 109 0.39 5.03 -4.45
N ILE A 110 0.88 5.43 -3.27
CA ILE A 110 1.85 6.53 -3.15
C ILE A 110 3.24 6.02 -3.53
N GLY A 111 3.72 6.47 -4.69
CA GLY A 111 5.04 6.12 -5.24
C GLY A 111 6.21 6.77 -4.50
N PRO A 112 7.46 6.46 -4.89
CA PRO A 112 8.66 7.07 -4.31
C PRO A 112 8.80 8.56 -4.69
N ASP A 113 8.05 9.00 -5.69
CA ASP A 113 7.85 10.40 -6.09
C ASP A 113 6.85 11.15 -5.18
N MET A 114 6.38 10.51 -4.11
CA MET A 114 5.37 11.03 -3.18
C MET A 114 4.00 11.27 -3.84
N CYS A 115 3.70 10.52 -4.92
CA CYS A 115 2.50 10.70 -5.72
C CYS A 115 1.51 9.56 -5.64
N LEU A 116 0.22 9.90 -5.56
CA LEU A 116 -0.85 8.93 -5.70
C LEU A 116 -1.02 8.54 -7.18
N HIS A 117 -0.63 7.31 -7.53
CA HIS A 117 -0.82 6.77 -8.87
C HIS A 117 -2.26 6.31 -9.12
N TYR A 118 -2.70 6.44 -10.37
CA TYR A 118 -4.08 6.16 -10.81
C TYR A 118 -4.40 4.65 -10.92
N ASN A 119 -3.39 3.81 -11.08
CA ASN A 119 -3.55 2.35 -11.10
C ASN A 119 -2.28 1.61 -10.64
N SER A 120 -2.43 0.30 -10.42
CA SER A 120 -1.34 -0.57 -9.96
C SER A 120 -0.18 -0.69 -10.93
N THR A 121 -0.41 -0.55 -12.25
CA THR A 121 0.64 -0.61 -13.27
C THR A 121 1.55 0.61 -13.20
N SER A 122 0.98 1.83 -13.14
CA SER A 122 1.74 3.07 -13.01
C SER A 122 2.52 3.10 -11.70
N PHE A 123 1.89 2.68 -10.60
CA PHE A 123 2.54 2.50 -9.30
C PHE A 123 3.67 1.47 -9.35
N GLY A 124 3.44 0.32 -9.99
CA GLY A 124 4.45 -0.72 -10.16
C GLY A 124 5.68 -0.22 -10.92
N ASN A 125 5.44 0.52 -12.00
CA ASN A 125 6.49 1.10 -12.83
C ASN A 125 7.32 2.16 -12.07
N SER A 126 6.74 2.85 -11.09
CA SER A 126 7.46 3.89 -10.34
C SER A 126 8.52 3.36 -9.37
N TYR A 127 8.45 2.08 -9.00
CA TYR A 127 9.45 1.41 -8.17
C TYR A 127 10.46 0.58 -8.97
N VAL A 128 10.47 0.66 -10.31
CA VAL A 128 11.47 -0.07 -11.10
C VAL A 128 12.85 0.48 -10.81
N ILE A 129 13.78 -0.41 -10.46
CA ILE A 129 15.19 -0.10 -10.27
C ILE A 129 15.91 -0.41 -11.58
N PRO A 130 16.41 0.59 -12.33
CA PRO A 130 17.09 0.37 -13.59
C PRO A 130 18.32 -0.53 -13.40
N SER A 131 18.56 -1.43 -14.35
CA SER A 131 19.81 -2.19 -14.41
C SER A 131 20.21 -2.37 -15.87
N GLY A 132 21.45 -2.77 -16.15
CA GLY A 132 21.92 -2.97 -17.52
C GLY A 132 21.05 -3.94 -18.35
N GLU A 133 20.33 -4.85 -17.69
CA GLU A 133 19.43 -5.83 -18.30
C GLU A 133 17.95 -5.46 -18.16
N CYS A 134 17.62 -4.36 -17.48
CA CYS A 134 16.25 -3.93 -17.20
C CYS A 134 16.07 -2.47 -17.57
N THR A 135 15.48 -2.23 -18.74
CA THR A 135 15.03 -0.90 -19.13
C THR A 135 13.74 -0.60 -18.39
N ALA A 136 13.75 0.43 -17.55
CA ALA A 136 12.53 0.87 -16.88
C ALA A 136 11.52 1.35 -17.94
N PRO A 137 10.25 0.90 -17.90
CA PRO A 137 9.24 1.44 -18.78
C PRO A 137 9.09 2.94 -18.53
N GLU A 138 8.95 3.72 -19.59
CA GLU A 138 8.58 5.13 -19.43
C GLU A 138 7.24 5.21 -18.70
N TYR A 139 7.24 5.91 -17.56
CA TYR A 139 6.03 6.23 -16.84
C TYR A 139 6.05 7.71 -16.46
N ARG A 140 4.88 8.34 -16.47
CA ARG A 140 4.73 9.75 -16.10
C ARG A 140 4.28 9.84 -14.65
N SER A 141 5.02 10.60 -13.83
CA SER A 141 4.62 10.82 -12.44
C SER A 141 3.32 11.64 -12.39
N PRO A 142 2.33 11.23 -11.55
CA PRO A 142 1.09 11.97 -11.37
C PRO A 142 1.28 13.37 -10.78
N CYS A 143 2.36 13.65 -10.03
CA CYS A 143 2.59 14.97 -9.42
C CYS A 143 3.70 15.81 -10.07
N THR A 144 4.36 15.32 -11.12
CA THR A 144 4.98 16.25 -12.09
C THR A 144 3.94 17.13 -12.78
N TYR A 145 2.65 16.79 -12.62
CA TYR A 145 1.54 17.69 -12.81
C TYR A 145 1.19 18.33 -11.45
N PRO A 146 1.24 19.68 -11.31
CA PRO A 146 0.98 20.35 -10.03
C PRO A 146 -0.32 19.84 -9.41
N ILE A 147 -0.41 19.82 -8.07
CA ILE A 147 -1.54 19.28 -7.27
C ILE A 147 -2.93 19.86 -7.69
N GLY A 148 -2.98 20.87 -8.56
CA GLY A 148 -4.16 21.37 -9.29
C GLY A 148 -4.44 20.77 -10.69
N ASP A 149 -3.78 19.68 -11.07
CA ASP A 149 -3.85 19.07 -12.42
C ASP A 149 -4.39 17.64 -12.43
N THR A 150 -4.69 17.04 -11.26
CA THR A 150 -5.44 15.78 -11.22
C THR A 150 -6.93 16.06 -11.43
N CYS A 151 -7.48 15.63 -12.56
CA CYS A 151 -8.86 15.94 -12.88
C CYS A 151 -9.89 15.14 -12.11
N THR A 152 -9.58 13.90 -11.71
CA THR A 152 -10.51 13.04 -10.98
C THR A 152 -10.18 13.02 -9.50
N LEU A 153 -11.03 13.63 -8.68
CA LEU A 153 -10.91 13.71 -7.23
C LEU A 153 -11.90 12.76 -6.55
N MET A 154 -11.45 11.96 -5.58
CA MET A 154 -12.36 11.11 -4.80
C MET A 154 -12.91 11.85 -3.59
N ARG A 155 -14.23 12.05 -3.52
CA ARG A 155 -14.89 12.82 -2.45
C ARG A 155 -16.05 12.06 -1.82
N THR A 156 -16.29 12.33 -0.54
CA THR A 156 -17.50 11.83 0.13
C THR A 156 -18.69 12.66 -0.32
N LYS A 157 -19.72 12.01 -0.86
CA LYS A 157 -20.97 12.69 -1.20
C LYS A 157 -21.75 12.94 0.08
N THR A 158 -22.23 14.16 0.24
CA THR A 158 -23.07 14.56 1.37
C THR A 158 -24.45 14.92 0.88
N MET A 159 -25.45 14.65 1.71
CA MET A 159 -26.81 15.12 1.51
C MET A 159 -27.41 15.51 2.87
N GLU A 160 -28.32 16.46 2.86
CA GLU A 160 -29.03 16.90 4.06
C GLU A 160 -30.47 16.43 3.98
N ILE A 161 -31.00 15.92 5.08
CA ILE A 161 -32.37 15.41 5.18
C ILE A 161 -33.04 15.88 6.46
N GLY A 162 -34.38 15.90 6.43
CA GLY A 162 -35.19 16.30 7.57
C GLY A 162 -35.18 17.82 7.80
N GLU A 163 -35.99 18.26 8.76
CA GLU A 163 -36.20 19.68 9.03
C GLU A 163 -36.12 19.99 10.54
N GLY A 164 -35.82 21.25 10.85
CA GLY A 164 -35.83 21.78 12.21
C GLY A 164 -34.91 21.02 13.17
N ARG A 165 -35.50 20.34 14.17
CA ARG A 165 -34.75 19.60 15.20
C ARG A 165 -34.25 18.23 14.72
N ASN A 166 -34.83 17.66 13.67
CA ASN A 166 -34.52 16.33 13.15
C ASN A 166 -33.61 16.35 11.92
N ARG A 167 -32.94 17.47 11.68
CA ARG A 167 -32.02 17.66 10.56
C ARG A 167 -30.80 16.74 10.68
N GLN A 168 -30.50 16.01 9.62
CA GLN A 168 -29.36 15.09 9.56
C GLN A 168 -28.53 15.36 8.31
N ILE A 169 -27.22 15.16 8.44
CA ILE A 169 -26.30 15.15 7.30
C ILE A 169 -25.87 13.71 7.08
N CYS A 170 -26.08 13.23 5.86
CA CYS A 170 -25.74 11.88 5.46
C CYS A 170 -24.50 11.89 4.57
N PHE A 171 -23.59 10.96 4.84
CA PHE A 171 -22.30 10.82 4.18
C PHE A 171 -22.26 9.48 3.46
N SER A 172 -21.81 9.47 2.20
CA SER A 172 -21.68 8.24 1.44
C SER A 172 -20.69 7.29 2.11
N ILE A 173 -21.05 6.01 2.19
CA ILE A 173 -20.21 4.97 2.82
C ILE A 173 -18.95 4.67 1.97
N ARG A 174 -18.97 5.03 0.69
CA ARG A 174 -17.81 4.97 -0.21
C ARG A 174 -17.62 6.34 -0.89
N PRO A 175 -16.37 6.80 -1.07
CA PRO A 175 -16.07 8.00 -1.87
C PRO A 175 -16.42 7.79 -3.35
N LEU A 176 -16.69 8.90 -4.04
CA LEU A 176 -17.06 8.94 -5.45
C LEU A 176 -16.15 9.89 -6.23
N PRO A 177 -15.95 9.64 -7.53
CA PRO A 177 -15.27 10.58 -8.42
C PRO A 177 -16.01 11.92 -8.52
N LYS A 178 -15.25 13.01 -8.48
CA LYS A 178 -15.68 14.41 -8.68
C LYS A 178 -14.59 15.11 -9.50
N CYS A 179 -14.98 15.95 -10.45
CA CYS A 179 -13.99 16.71 -11.21
C CYS A 179 -13.36 17.83 -10.39
N ALA A 180 -12.05 18.04 -10.58
CA ALA A 180 -11.36 19.25 -10.17
C ALA A 180 -11.84 20.46 -10.99
N GLU A 181 -11.54 21.66 -10.51
CA GLU A 181 -11.85 22.89 -11.25
C GLU A 181 -11.17 22.88 -12.62
N SER A 182 -11.90 23.33 -13.64
CA SER A 182 -11.45 23.37 -15.05
C SER A 182 -11.22 22.00 -15.73
N CYS A 183 -11.74 20.91 -15.15
CA CYS A 183 -11.74 19.58 -15.79
C CYS A 183 -13.14 19.20 -16.29
N ILE A 184 -13.19 18.30 -17.26
CA ILE A 184 -14.43 17.83 -17.91
C ILE A 184 -14.67 16.37 -17.54
N GLU A 185 -15.93 16.02 -17.25
CA GLU A 185 -16.36 14.63 -17.06
C GLU A 185 -16.14 13.80 -18.33
N THR A 186 -15.59 12.58 -18.21
CA THR A 186 -15.47 11.67 -19.37
C THR A 186 -16.83 11.08 -19.74
N ARG A 187 -17.46 10.43 -18.78
CA ARG A 187 -18.76 9.77 -18.91
C ARG A 187 -19.49 9.83 -17.58
N MET A 188 -20.78 10.15 -17.61
CA MET A 188 -21.64 10.05 -16.43
C MET A 188 -22.11 8.61 -16.23
N MET A 189 -22.06 8.16 -14.98
CA MET A 189 -22.55 6.86 -14.53
C MET A 189 -23.55 7.03 -13.39
N THR A 190 -24.40 6.03 -13.26
CA THR A 190 -25.41 5.94 -12.20
C THR A 190 -25.06 4.75 -11.30
N THR A 191 -25.08 4.92 -9.98
CA THR A 191 -24.76 3.85 -9.03
C THR A 191 -25.61 3.98 -7.77
N ASP A 192 -26.02 2.85 -7.20
CA ASP A 192 -26.68 2.82 -5.88
C ASP A 192 -25.65 3.00 -4.76
N MET A 193 -25.85 4.03 -3.96
CA MET A 193 -24.92 4.43 -2.91
C MET A 193 -25.59 4.42 -1.55
N GLY A 194 -24.97 3.71 -0.61
CA GLY A 194 -25.32 3.75 0.79
C GLY A 194 -24.84 5.02 1.49
N PHE A 195 -25.61 5.52 2.44
CA PHE A 195 -25.28 6.67 3.24
C PHE A 195 -25.43 6.37 4.74
N HIS A 196 -24.54 6.95 5.54
CA HIS A 196 -24.64 6.99 7.00
C HIS A 196 -25.00 8.41 7.46
N CYS A 197 -26.03 8.55 8.28
CA CYS A 197 -26.59 9.83 8.68
C CYS A 197 -26.25 10.17 10.13
N LEU A 198 -25.77 11.40 10.33
CA LEU A 198 -25.44 11.96 11.64
C LEU A 198 -26.31 13.19 11.91
N PRO A 199 -26.65 13.49 13.19
CA PRO A 199 -27.38 14.70 13.53
C PRO A 199 -26.64 15.97 13.08
N ALA A 200 -27.31 16.85 12.33
CA ALA A 200 -26.70 18.02 11.72
C ALA A 200 -26.31 19.13 12.72
N LYS A 201 -26.75 19.01 13.98
CA LYS A 201 -26.43 19.95 15.07
C LYS A 201 -25.13 19.62 15.78
N ASP A 202 -24.68 18.36 15.72
CA ASP A 202 -23.45 17.91 16.35
C ASP A 202 -22.24 18.62 15.72
N SER A 203 -21.34 19.14 16.56
CA SER A 203 -20.10 19.79 16.11
C SER A 203 -19.26 18.85 15.26
N THR A 204 -19.21 17.57 15.64
CA THR A 204 -18.46 16.54 14.92
C THR A 204 -18.99 16.39 13.49
N THR A 205 -20.32 16.45 13.32
CA THR A 205 -20.95 16.37 11.99
C THR A 205 -20.57 17.57 11.11
N LYS A 206 -20.47 18.78 11.70
CA LYS A 206 -20.05 19.98 10.97
C LYS A 206 -18.60 19.88 10.53
N ASP A 207 -17.72 19.40 11.40
CA ASP A 207 -16.31 19.19 11.08
C ASP A 207 -16.14 18.14 9.97
N LEU A 208 -16.91 17.04 10.05
CA LEU A 208 -16.95 16.03 9.01
C LEU A 208 -17.47 16.61 7.68
N LEU A 209 -18.51 17.45 7.70
CA LEU A 209 -19.00 18.12 6.49
C LEU A 209 -17.93 19.01 5.84
N ALA A 210 -17.21 19.81 6.63
CA ALA A 210 -16.11 20.63 6.14
C ALA A 210 -14.98 19.77 5.55
N GLN A 211 -14.64 18.66 6.21
CA GLN A 211 -13.60 17.75 5.73
C GLN A 211 -14.02 17.01 4.45
N ALA A 212 -15.29 16.64 4.30
CA ALA A 212 -15.81 15.99 3.07
C ALA A 212 -15.60 16.88 1.82
N ALA A 213 -15.59 18.20 2.00
CA ALA A 213 -15.37 19.17 0.93
C ALA A 213 -13.92 19.31 0.48
N ILE A 214 -12.95 18.71 1.19
CA ILE A 214 -11.51 18.76 0.84
C ILE A 214 -10.87 17.37 0.70
N ARG A 215 -11.43 16.31 1.31
CA ARG A 215 -10.88 14.96 1.31
C ARG A 215 -11.96 13.87 1.45
N PRO A 216 -11.69 12.62 1.03
CA PRO A 216 -12.59 11.51 1.28
C PRO A 216 -12.61 11.12 2.77
N LEU A 217 -13.80 10.78 3.28
CA LEU A 217 -14.04 10.33 4.66
C LEU A 217 -14.21 8.82 4.70
N THR A 218 -13.08 8.13 4.71
CA THR A 218 -13.00 6.67 4.59
C THR A 218 -13.57 5.91 5.80
N MET A 219 -13.67 6.58 6.95
CA MET A 219 -14.25 6.06 8.19
C MET A 219 -15.71 5.61 8.03
N PHE A 220 -16.46 6.16 7.07
CA PHE A 220 -17.86 5.77 6.82
C PHE A 220 -18.01 4.39 6.17
N ARG A 221 -16.96 3.81 5.58
CA ARG A 221 -17.00 2.50 4.94
C ARG A 221 -17.37 1.36 5.89
N ARG A 222 -17.10 1.54 7.18
CA ARG A 222 -17.42 0.56 8.24
C ARG A 222 -18.66 0.96 9.06
N LYS A 223 -19.32 2.06 8.69
CA LYS A 223 -20.52 2.51 9.39
C LYS A 223 -21.75 1.84 8.79
N ARG A 224 -22.81 1.79 9.58
CA ARG A 224 -24.09 1.25 9.13
C ARG A 224 -24.64 2.12 8.00
N GLN A 225 -25.30 1.48 7.05
CA GLN A 225 -26.05 2.14 6.00
C GLN A 225 -27.44 2.48 6.56
N ASP A 226 -27.72 3.77 6.73
CA ASP A 226 -29.03 4.25 7.18
C ASP A 226 -29.98 4.52 6.00
N ARG A 227 -29.41 4.81 4.82
CA ARG A 227 -30.14 5.15 3.59
C ARG A 227 -29.42 4.58 2.37
N GLU A 228 -30.16 4.37 1.30
CA GLU A 228 -29.65 4.04 -0.03
C GLU A 228 -30.29 4.97 -1.04
N MET A 229 -29.49 5.43 -2.01
CA MET A 229 -29.98 6.29 -3.08
C MET A 229 -29.17 6.07 -4.35
N THR A 230 -29.87 6.06 -5.48
CA THR A 230 -29.26 6.06 -6.80
C THR A 230 -28.72 7.45 -7.10
N ILE A 231 -27.43 7.54 -7.43
CA ILE A 231 -26.74 8.81 -7.66
C ILE A 231 -26.02 8.80 -9.01
N GLN A 232 -25.97 9.97 -9.64
CA GLN A 232 -25.17 10.22 -10.83
C GLN A 232 -23.83 10.87 -10.47
N HIS A 233 -22.75 10.38 -11.06
CA HIS A 233 -21.40 10.91 -10.91
C HIS A 233 -20.54 10.59 -12.15
N PRO A 234 -19.44 11.31 -12.40
CA PRO A 234 -18.52 10.95 -13.48
C PRO A 234 -17.84 9.61 -13.18
N GLU A 235 -17.58 8.82 -14.22
CA GLU A 235 -16.68 7.67 -14.18
C GLU A 235 -15.25 8.13 -13.91
N SER A 236 -14.82 9.17 -14.64
CA SER A 236 -13.55 9.88 -14.47
C SER A 236 -13.66 11.29 -15.07
N CYS A 237 -12.61 12.07 -14.94
CA CYS A 237 -12.49 13.42 -15.48
C CYS A 237 -11.13 13.61 -16.14
N TYR A 238 -11.08 14.45 -17.16
CA TYR A 238 -9.87 14.80 -17.91
C TYR A 238 -9.76 16.32 -18.08
N ARG A 239 -8.54 16.80 -18.35
CA ARG A 239 -8.31 18.18 -18.77
C ARG A 239 -8.26 18.16 -20.30
N PRO A 240 -9.11 18.93 -21.00
CA PRO A 240 -9.07 19.04 -22.45
C PRO A 240 -7.75 19.63 -22.95
#